data_AF-A0A833M4T9-F1
#
_entry.id   AF-A0A833M4T9-F1
#
_cell.length_a   1.000
_cell.length_b   1.000
_cell.length_c   1.000
_cell.angle_alpha   90.00
_cell.angle_beta   90.00
_cell.angle_gamma   90.00
#
_symmetry.space_group_name_H-M   'P 1'
#
loop_
_entity.id
_entity.type
_entity.pdbx_description
1 polymer ?
#
loop_
_entity_poly.entity_id
_entity_poly.type
_entity_poly.pdbx_seq_one_letter_code
_entity_poly.pdbx_strand_id
1 'polypeptide(L)'
;MAAGRRTGASMTIVTTAAEATAARPALRPHWVNIVGISFYHLVAALAFFPYFFSWTAVIVAAAGTFVFGTIGINVFYHRYLTHKGFQSPKWFEKWMAVMAICSFQDTPAHWVAVHRRHHEYADDEPDPHTPVRSFLWAHVGWILVHSPDMSRYEIYARYAKDVLRDPFLRSLENQRVYLGIIVAHWFVFFGAGAGWTLISGGTGAEALQFGLGLVVWGVFVRTVFNWHNTWAVNSVSHMWGYRNYETDEHSRNNVVLGLTAMGEGWHNNHHADPRSARHGHRPWEIDVTYWTIRLFGVMGLAWRITEPMISPGGGAVKTKPAQ
;
A
#
# COMPACT_ATOMS: atom_id res chain seq x y z
N MET A 1 -66.43 -12.29 33.89
CA MET A 1 -65.26 -11.66 34.49
C MET A 1 -64.06 -11.96 33.62
N ALA A 2 -63.35 -10.91 33.20
CA ALA A 2 -62.50 -10.88 32.02
C ALA A 2 -61.14 -11.58 32.20
N ALA A 3 -60.72 -12.30 31.16
CA ALA A 3 -59.37 -12.83 30.98
C ALA A 3 -58.41 -11.70 30.60
N GLY A 4 -57.41 -11.44 31.44
CA GLY A 4 -56.37 -10.44 31.20
C GLY A 4 -55.26 -10.97 30.30
N ARG A 5 -55.24 -10.55 29.03
CA ARG A 5 -54.09 -10.69 28.12
C ARG A 5 -52.96 -9.76 28.57
N ARG A 6 -51.77 -10.30 28.83
CA ARG A 6 -50.53 -9.50 28.92
C ARG A 6 -50.03 -9.25 27.50
N THR A 7 -50.25 -8.04 27.00
CA THR A 7 -49.64 -7.54 25.76
C THR A 7 -48.22 -7.08 26.08
N GLY A 8 -47.22 -7.72 25.46
CA GLY A 8 -45.84 -7.24 25.46
C GLY A 8 -45.77 -5.92 24.70
N ALA A 9 -45.27 -4.88 25.35
CA ALA A 9 -44.94 -3.63 24.69
C ALA A 9 -43.69 -3.88 23.82
N SER A 10 -43.88 -3.95 22.51
CA SER A 10 -42.79 -3.85 21.54
C SER A 10 -42.19 -2.46 21.69
N MET A 11 -40.98 -2.38 22.25
CA MET A 11 -40.22 -1.15 22.34
C MET A 11 -39.65 -0.88 20.94
N THR A 12 -40.48 -0.31 20.08
CA THR A 12 -40.06 0.21 18.77
C THR A 12 -39.11 1.37 19.05
N ILE A 13 -37.81 1.13 18.91
CA ILE A 13 -36.81 2.19 18.80
C ILE A 13 -37.13 2.90 17.48
N VAL A 14 -37.95 3.94 17.56
CA VAL A 14 -38.11 4.92 16.49
C VAL A 14 -36.82 5.75 16.55
N THR A 15 -35.80 5.29 15.85
CA THR A 15 -34.62 6.10 15.55
C THR A 15 -35.13 7.27 14.72
N THR A 16 -35.28 8.43 15.36
CA THR A 16 -35.70 9.64 14.66
C THR A 16 -34.62 9.99 13.65
N ALA A 17 -35.03 10.43 12.46
CA ALA A 17 -34.15 10.92 11.38
C ALA A 17 -33.29 12.15 11.77
N ALA A 18 -33.25 12.52 13.06
CA ALA A 18 -32.57 13.67 13.62
C ALA A 18 -31.10 13.40 14.01
N GLU A 19 -30.67 12.14 14.10
CA GLU A 19 -29.23 11.82 14.30
C GLU A 19 -28.41 11.85 13.00
N ALA A 20 -29.05 12.01 11.83
CA ALA A 20 -28.43 11.91 10.51
C ALA A 20 -27.72 13.18 10.00
N THR A 21 -27.55 14.21 10.85
CA THR A 21 -26.79 15.43 10.48
C THR A 21 -25.89 15.91 11.62
N ALA A 22 -25.09 15.01 12.19
CA ALA A 22 -23.84 15.48 12.79
C ALA A 22 -23.01 16.08 11.66
N ALA A 23 -22.89 17.41 11.61
CA ALA A 23 -22.05 18.10 10.64
C ALA A 23 -20.65 17.47 10.67
N ARG A 24 -20.20 16.92 9.54
CA ARG A 24 -18.86 16.30 9.46
C ARG A 24 -17.85 17.32 9.97
N PRO A 25 -16.94 16.94 10.90
CA PRO A 25 -15.97 17.87 11.44
C PRO A 25 -15.17 18.51 10.30
N ALA A 26 -14.91 19.81 10.42
CA ALA A 26 -14.17 20.55 9.40
C ALA A 26 -12.82 19.88 9.13
N LEU A 27 -12.57 19.54 7.87
CA LEU A 27 -11.33 18.90 7.45
C LEU A 27 -10.16 19.87 7.66
N ARG A 28 -9.16 19.45 8.43
CA ARG A 28 -7.96 20.24 8.69
C ARG A 28 -6.84 19.81 7.73
N PRO A 29 -6.24 20.72 6.95
CA PRO A 29 -5.16 20.36 6.02
C PRO A 29 -3.94 19.77 6.74
N HIS A 30 -3.38 18.69 6.19
CA HIS A 30 -2.15 18.07 6.66
C HIS A 30 -0.95 18.62 5.87
N TRP A 31 -0.48 19.82 6.25
CA TRP A 31 0.52 20.57 5.47
C TRP A 31 1.81 19.81 5.16
N VAL A 32 2.28 18.95 6.06
CA VAL A 32 3.47 18.12 5.82
C VAL A 32 3.26 17.16 4.65
N ASN A 33 2.07 16.58 4.52
CA ASN A 33 1.75 15.64 3.44
C ASN A 33 1.51 16.42 2.15
N ILE A 34 0.76 17.52 2.21
CA ILE A 34 0.51 18.39 1.06
C ILE A 34 1.83 18.87 0.46
N VAL A 35 2.73 19.41 1.27
CA VAL A 35 4.03 19.91 0.81
C VAL A 35 4.91 18.78 0.30
N GLY A 36 5.01 17.66 1.04
CA GLY A 36 5.83 16.51 0.65
C GLY A 36 5.38 15.86 -0.66
N ILE A 37 4.07 15.60 -0.80
CA ILE A 37 3.48 15.06 -2.02
C ILE A 37 3.68 16.04 -3.18
N SER A 38 3.37 17.32 -2.99
CA SER A 38 3.53 18.34 -4.05
C SER A 38 4.99 18.46 -4.49
N PHE A 39 5.93 18.47 -3.54
CA PHE A 39 7.37 18.50 -3.83
C PHE A 39 7.79 17.32 -4.71
N TYR A 40 7.37 16.09 -4.36
CA TYR A 40 7.71 14.91 -5.16
C TYR A 40 7.16 14.97 -6.59
N HIS A 41 5.93 15.47 -6.78
CA HIS A 41 5.34 15.63 -8.11
C HIS A 41 6.04 16.72 -8.92
N LEU A 42 6.38 17.86 -8.30
CA LEU A 42 7.09 18.94 -8.97
C LEU A 42 8.50 18.53 -9.40
N VAL A 43 9.22 17.78 -8.56
CA VAL A 43 10.55 17.26 -8.93
C VAL A 43 10.42 16.15 -9.98
N ALA A 44 9.40 15.28 -9.90
CA ALA A 44 9.15 14.28 -10.94
C ALA A 44 8.86 14.91 -12.31
N ALA A 45 8.22 16.08 -12.36
CA ALA A 45 7.99 16.82 -13.60
C ALA A 45 9.29 17.30 -14.28
N LEU A 46 10.43 17.30 -13.58
CA LEU A 46 11.74 17.55 -14.21
C LEU A 46 12.11 16.48 -15.25
N ALA A 47 11.45 15.31 -15.22
CA ALA A 47 11.60 14.27 -16.24
C ALA A 47 11.25 14.73 -17.67
N PHE A 48 10.45 15.79 -17.82
CA PHE A 48 10.12 16.37 -19.12
C PHE A 48 11.23 17.27 -19.69
N PHE A 49 12.28 17.57 -18.91
CA PHE A 49 13.41 18.35 -19.38
C PHE A 49 14.53 17.40 -19.86
N PRO A 50 15.05 17.57 -21.10
CA PRO A 50 16.06 16.68 -21.68
C PRO A 50 17.32 16.52 -20.81
N TYR A 51 17.65 17.53 -19.99
CA TYR A 51 18.80 17.49 -19.09
C TYR A 51 18.77 16.30 -18.12
N PHE A 52 17.60 15.89 -17.63
CA PHE A 52 17.46 14.80 -16.66
C PHE A 52 17.17 13.45 -17.31
N PHE A 53 17.08 13.38 -18.64
CA PHE A 53 16.70 12.16 -19.35
C PHE A 53 17.92 11.27 -19.69
N SER A 54 17.79 9.98 -19.45
CA SER A 54 18.60 8.94 -20.10
C SER A 54 17.84 7.62 -20.07
N TRP A 55 18.09 6.73 -21.03
CA TRP A 55 17.47 5.39 -21.03
C TRP A 55 17.83 4.58 -19.79
N THR A 56 19.05 4.76 -19.26
CA THR A 56 19.46 4.15 -17.99
C THR A 56 18.58 4.65 -16.85
N ALA A 57 18.27 5.94 -16.77
CA ALA A 57 17.40 6.50 -15.75
C ALA A 57 15.97 5.93 -15.83
N VAL A 58 15.43 5.75 -17.04
CA VAL A 58 14.12 5.11 -17.27
C VAL A 58 14.13 3.65 -16.81
N ILE A 59 15.15 2.87 -17.19
CA ILE A 59 15.30 1.47 -16.77
C ILE A 59 15.42 1.37 -15.24
N VAL A 60 16.20 2.25 -14.63
CA VAL A 60 16.36 2.34 -13.18
C VAL A 60 15.05 2.69 -12.48
N ALA A 61 14.22 3.57 -13.06
CA ALA A 61 12.88 3.85 -12.54
C ALA A 61 11.94 2.64 -12.63
N ALA A 62 11.96 1.90 -13.75
CA ALA A 62 11.18 0.68 -13.91
C ALA A 62 11.63 -0.43 -12.95
N ALA A 63 12.94 -0.66 -12.82
CA ALA A 63 13.51 -1.60 -11.85
C ALA A 63 13.20 -1.16 -10.41
N GLY A 64 13.27 0.14 -10.11
CA GLY A 64 12.91 0.71 -8.82
C GLY A 64 11.42 0.54 -8.49
N THR A 65 10.53 0.58 -9.49
CA THR A 65 9.10 0.29 -9.31
C THR A 65 8.92 -1.12 -8.74
N PHE A 66 9.65 -2.09 -9.29
CA PHE A 66 9.65 -3.46 -8.79
C PHE A 66 10.29 -3.57 -7.39
N VAL A 67 11.49 -3.02 -7.18
CA VAL A 67 12.21 -3.16 -5.90
C VAL A 67 11.49 -2.44 -4.76
N PHE A 68 11.09 -1.19 -4.93
CA PHE A 68 10.51 -0.40 -3.84
C PHE A 68 8.99 -0.55 -3.78
N GLY A 69 8.32 -0.64 -4.92
CA GLY A 69 6.86 -0.81 -5.00
C GLY A 69 6.46 -2.26 -4.78
N THR A 70 6.88 -3.16 -5.66
CA THR A 70 6.48 -4.58 -5.57
C THR A 70 7.08 -5.26 -4.34
N ILE A 71 8.39 -5.23 -4.14
CA ILE A 71 8.99 -5.92 -2.98
C ILE A 71 8.72 -5.15 -1.68
N GLY A 72 8.92 -3.83 -1.66
CA GLY A 72 8.72 -3.01 -0.46
C GLY A 72 7.25 -2.91 -0.02
N ILE A 73 6.34 -2.53 -0.92
CA ILE A 73 4.93 -2.32 -0.56
C ILE A 73 4.13 -3.62 -0.68
N ASN A 74 4.06 -4.20 -1.88
CA ASN A 74 3.15 -5.33 -2.14
C ASN A 74 3.57 -6.60 -1.38
N VAL A 75 4.83 -7.03 -1.52
CA VAL A 75 5.33 -8.23 -0.83
C VAL A 75 5.43 -7.95 0.68
N PHE A 76 6.09 -6.86 1.07
CA PHE A 76 6.43 -6.66 2.48
C PHE A 76 5.34 -5.98 3.30
N TYR A 77 4.98 -4.71 3.05
CA TYR A 77 3.94 -4.05 3.86
C TYR A 77 2.60 -4.78 3.78
N HIS A 78 2.16 -5.13 2.57
CA HIS A 78 0.85 -5.70 2.36
C HIS A 78 0.80 -7.20 2.71
N ARG A 79 1.41 -8.07 1.88
CA ARG A 79 1.22 -9.52 2.01
C ARG A 79 1.97 -10.13 3.21
N TYR A 80 3.15 -9.65 3.54
CA TYR A 80 3.94 -10.16 4.67
C TYR A 80 3.52 -9.54 6.00
N LEU A 81 3.65 -8.22 6.14
CA LEU A 81 3.56 -7.54 7.43
C LEU A 81 2.11 -7.39 7.89
N THR A 82 1.21 -7.01 6.98
CA THR A 82 -0.20 -6.80 7.30
C THR A 82 -0.95 -8.14 7.43
N HIS A 83 -0.88 -8.98 6.40
CA HIS A 83 -1.72 -10.18 6.27
C HIS A 83 -1.07 -11.50 6.68
N LYS A 84 0.23 -11.50 6.97
CA LYS A 84 0.99 -12.70 7.37
C LYS A 84 0.85 -13.85 6.37
N GLY A 85 0.86 -13.53 5.08
CA GLY A 85 0.69 -14.50 3.99
C GLY A 85 1.88 -15.45 3.84
N PHE A 86 3.05 -15.12 4.39
CA PHE A 86 4.22 -16.01 4.43
C PHE A 86 5.17 -15.65 5.57
N GLN A 87 6.20 -16.46 5.77
CA GLN A 87 7.29 -16.22 6.73
C GLN A 87 8.62 -16.04 6.00
N SER A 88 9.55 -15.28 6.59
CA SER A 88 10.80 -14.85 5.96
C SER A 88 11.93 -14.77 7.00
N PRO A 89 13.21 -14.90 6.61
CA PRO A 89 14.33 -14.63 7.51
C PRO A 89 14.29 -13.19 8.01
N LYS A 90 14.70 -13.00 9.27
CA LYS A 90 14.67 -11.66 9.90
C LYS A 90 15.57 -10.63 9.23
N TRP A 91 16.70 -11.03 8.64
CA TRP A 91 17.54 -10.08 7.91
C TRP A 91 16.83 -9.59 6.63
N PHE A 92 16.13 -10.49 5.94
CA PHE A 92 15.41 -10.16 4.70
C PHE A 92 14.17 -9.33 4.99
N GLU A 93 13.47 -9.62 6.10
CA GLU A 93 12.39 -8.77 6.64
C GLU A 93 12.85 -7.32 6.82
N LYS A 94 13.99 -7.11 7.49
CA LYS A 94 14.54 -5.77 7.73
C LYS A 94 14.96 -5.08 6.44
N TRP A 95 15.54 -5.83 5.50
CA TRP A 95 15.90 -5.29 4.19
C TRP A 95 14.66 -4.84 3.40
N MET A 96 13.61 -5.67 3.32
CA MET A 96 12.37 -5.30 2.66
C MET A 96 11.68 -4.10 3.34
N ALA A 97 11.76 -3.99 4.66
CA ALA A 97 11.27 -2.82 5.38
C ALA A 97 11.97 -1.53 4.95
N VAL A 98 13.29 -1.53 4.79
CA VAL A 98 14.02 -0.36 4.28
C VAL A 98 13.61 -0.04 2.85
N MET A 99 13.42 -1.04 1.99
CA MET A 99 12.92 -0.83 0.61
C MET A 99 11.51 -0.20 0.62
N ALA A 100 10.64 -0.61 1.55
CA ALA A 100 9.32 -0.02 1.71
C ALA A 100 9.38 1.46 2.15
N ILE A 101 10.29 1.80 3.09
CA ILE A 101 10.52 3.21 3.48
C ILE A 101 10.92 4.07 2.27
N CYS A 102 11.74 3.53 1.37
CA CYS A 102 12.16 4.22 0.15
C CYS A 102 11.02 4.44 -0.88
N SER A 103 9.82 3.89 -0.67
CA SER A 103 8.60 4.23 -1.42
C SER A 103 7.83 5.40 -0.83
N PHE A 104 8.26 5.92 0.33
CA PHE A 104 7.65 7.07 1.01
C PHE A 104 6.14 6.92 1.21
N GLN A 105 5.68 5.71 1.54
CA GLN A 105 4.29 5.37 1.85
C GLN A 105 4.10 5.10 3.34
N ASP A 106 4.50 6.06 4.17
CA ASP A 106 4.45 5.99 5.63
C ASP A 106 5.32 4.90 6.30
N THR A 107 5.34 4.95 7.62
CA THR A 107 6.09 4.01 8.47
C THR A 107 5.36 2.66 8.58
N PRO A 108 6.07 1.56 8.89
CA PRO A 108 5.51 0.21 8.77
C PRO A 108 4.28 -0.01 9.65
N ALA A 109 4.30 0.45 10.90
CA ALA A 109 3.16 0.29 11.80
C ALA A 109 1.99 1.18 11.40
N HIS A 110 2.25 2.40 10.90
CA HIS A 110 1.18 3.28 10.43
C HIS A 110 0.48 2.70 9.21
N TRP A 111 1.24 2.27 8.21
CA TRP A 111 0.69 1.69 6.99
C TRP A 111 -0.15 0.44 7.31
N VAL A 112 0.37 -0.47 8.13
CA VAL A 112 -0.35 -1.67 8.58
C VAL A 112 -1.62 -1.31 9.35
N ALA A 113 -1.56 -0.29 10.21
CA ALA A 113 -2.69 0.13 11.02
C ALA A 113 -3.82 0.72 10.15
N VAL A 114 -3.47 1.55 9.18
CA VAL A 114 -4.41 2.11 8.19
C VAL A 114 -5.04 0.98 7.37
N HIS A 115 -4.22 0.07 6.84
CA HIS A 115 -4.67 -1.01 5.97
C HIS A 115 -5.59 -2.02 6.68
N ARG A 116 -5.25 -2.40 7.92
CA ARG A 116 -6.10 -3.29 8.73
C ARG A 116 -7.42 -2.64 9.11
N ARG A 117 -7.42 -1.34 9.40
CA ARG A 117 -8.65 -0.58 9.64
C ARG A 117 -9.51 -0.52 8.39
N HIS A 118 -8.91 -0.32 7.21
CA HIS A 118 -9.62 -0.37 5.95
C HIS A 118 -10.31 -1.74 5.76
N HIS A 119 -9.64 -2.86 6.01
CA HIS A 119 -10.31 -4.17 5.93
C HIS A 119 -11.45 -4.37 6.93
N GLU A 120 -11.38 -3.75 8.11
CA GLU A 120 -12.45 -3.87 9.12
C GLU A 120 -13.69 -3.05 8.74
N TYR A 121 -13.51 -1.91 8.06
CA TYR A 121 -14.57 -0.95 7.77
C TYR A 121 -14.68 -0.60 6.28
N ALA A 122 -14.27 -1.52 5.40
CA ALA A 122 -14.12 -1.25 3.97
C ALA A 122 -15.41 -0.66 3.40
N ASP A 123 -15.27 0.44 2.67
CA ASP A 123 -16.38 1.19 2.07
C ASP A 123 -17.40 1.80 3.04
N ASP A 124 -17.11 1.84 4.34
CA ASP A 124 -17.89 2.58 5.35
C ASP A 124 -17.18 3.87 5.79
N GLU A 125 -17.88 4.75 6.50
CA GLU A 125 -17.31 6.03 7.00
C GLU A 125 -16.05 5.89 7.87
N PRO A 126 -15.88 4.84 8.70
CA PRO A 126 -14.65 4.68 9.47
C PRO A 126 -13.44 4.23 8.63
N ASP A 127 -13.60 3.81 7.38
CA ASP A 127 -12.48 3.55 6.47
C ASP A 127 -11.79 4.88 6.10
N PRO A 128 -10.48 5.04 6.40
CA PRO A 128 -9.74 6.27 6.12
C PRO A 128 -9.88 6.74 4.67
N HIS A 129 -9.90 5.82 3.71
CA HIS A 129 -9.93 6.10 2.29
C HIS A 129 -11.19 5.58 1.62
N THR A 130 -12.32 5.64 2.32
CA THR A 130 -13.61 5.19 1.80
C THR A 130 -13.96 5.85 0.45
N PRO A 131 -14.26 5.06 -0.60
CA PRO A 131 -14.68 5.55 -1.92
C PRO A 131 -16.07 6.17 -1.89
N VAL A 132 -16.87 5.88 -0.85
CA VAL A 132 -18.23 6.44 -0.69
C VAL A 132 -18.21 7.96 -0.56
N ARG A 133 -17.11 8.55 -0.06
CA ARG A 133 -16.95 10.00 0.00
C ARG A 133 -16.76 10.62 -1.39
N SER A 134 -15.82 10.09 -2.16
CA SER A 134 -15.61 10.40 -3.59
C SER A 134 -14.39 9.63 -4.11
N PHE A 135 -14.29 9.53 -5.44
CA PHE A 135 -13.08 9.04 -6.09
C PHE A 135 -11.80 9.78 -5.63
N LEU A 136 -11.83 11.12 -5.63
CA LEU A 136 -10.65 11.92 -5.25
C LEU A 136 -10.29 11.75 -3.77
N TRP A 137 -11.29 11.54 -2.91
CA TRP A 137 -11.04 11.24 -1.50
C TRP A 137 -10.27 9.94 -1.35
N ALA A 138 -10.77 8.83 -1.92
CA ALA A 138 -10.14 7.52 -1.85
C ALA A 138 -8.77 7.48 -2.54
N HIS A 139 -8.60 8.24 -3.61
CA HIS A 139 -7.33 8.30 -4.33
C HIS A 139 -6.26 9.03 -3.52
N VAL A 140 -6.50 10.29 -3.11
CA VAL A 140 -5.45 11.09 -2.44
C VAL A 140 -5.97 11.96 -1.30
N GLY A 141 -7.24 12.37 -1.34
CA GLY A 141 -7.80 13.36 -0.42
C GLY A 141 -7.67 12.98 1.05
N TRP A 142 -7.83 11.69 1.39
CA TRP A 142 -7.69 11.19 2.77
C TRP A 142 -6.31 11.44 3.40
N ILE A 143 -5.25 11.49 2.58
CA ILE A 143 -3.87 11.71 3.03
C ILE A 143 -3.58 13.20 3.25
N LEU A 144 -4.33 14.07 2.58
CA LEU A 144 -4.10 15.53 2.58
C LEU A 144 -4.72 16.24 3.79
N VAL A 145 -5.45 15.52 4.65
CA VAL A 145 -6.14 16.09 5.80
C VAL A 145 -5.90 15.26 7.06
N HIS A 146 -5.94 15.91 8.22
CA HIS A 146 -5.89 15.22 9.50
C HIS A 146 -7.20 14.49 9.75
N SER A 147 -7.10 13.19 10.04
CA SER A 147 -8.21 12.38 10.52
C SER A 147 -8.05 12.17 12.03
N PRO A 148 -8.99 12.65 12.88
CA PRO A 148 -8.89 12.52 14.34
C PRO A 148 -8.71 11.06 14.79
N ASP A 149 -9.40 10.14 14.12
CA ASP A 149 -9.38 8.72 14.43
C ASP A 149 -8.11 8.01 13.96
N MET A 150 -7.21 8.71 13.25
CA MET A 150 -5.92 8.20 12.79
C MET A 150 -4.78 8.64 13.72
N SER A 151 -5.10 9.01 14.96
CA SER A 151 -4.10 9.29 15.97
C SER A 151 -3.19 8.06 16.13
N ARG A 152 -1.86 8.27 16.01
CA ARG A 152 -0.88 7.16 16.01
C ARG A 152 -1.00 6.27 17.25
N TYR A 153 -1.31 6.86 18.40
CA TYR A 153 -1.41 6.09 19.64
C TYR A 153 -2.56 5.07 19.61
N GLU A 154 -3.77 5.51 19.28
CA GLU A 154 -4.97 4.68 19.32
C GLU A 154 -4.97 3.64 18.20
N ILE A 155 -4.62 4.06 16.99
CA ILE A 155 -4.61 3.17 15.83
C ILE A 155 -3.52 2.09 15.95
N TYR A 156 -2.36 2.42 16.52
CA TYR A 156 -1.28 1.44 16.70
C TYR A 156 -1.62 0.42 17.78
N ALA A 157 -2.21 0.86 18.90
CA ALA A 157 -2.57 0.00 20.00
C ALA A 157 -3.53 -1.13 19.56
N ARG A 158 -4.45 -0.81 18.66
CA ARG A 158 -5.43 -1.75 18.10
C ARG A 158 -4.86 -2.56 16.93
N TYR A 159 -4.26 -1.90 15.95
CA TYR A 159 -3.99 -2.53 14.65
C TYR A 159 -2.53 -2.86 14.36
N ALA A 160 -1.55 -2.35 15.10
CA ALA A 160 -0.12 -2.57 14.77
C ALA A 160 0.76 -2.97 15.98
N LYS A 161 0.14 -3.41 17.07
CA LYS A 161 0.86 -3.85 18.28
C LYS A 161 1.85 -4.98 18.00
N ASP A 162 1.53 -5.90 17.08
CA ASP A 162 2.43 -6.97 16.66
C ASP A 162 3.67 -6.44 15.92
N VAL A 163 3.51 -5.42 15.08
CA VAL A 163 4.60 -4.76 14.34
C VAL A 163 5.57 -4.07 15.29
N LEU A 164 5.05 -3.33 16.28
CA LEU A 164 5.84 -2.55 17.22
C LEU A 164 6.62 -3.39 18.26
N ARG A 165 6.35 -4.70 18.34
CA ARG A 165 7.14 -5.62 19.17
C ARG A 165 8.56 -5.79 18.63
N ASP A 166 8.76 -5.70 17.32
CA ASP A 166 10.09 -5.75 16.72
C ASP A 166 10.80 -4.40 16.94
N PRO A 167 11.96 -4.37 17.63
CA PRO A 167 12.67 -3.11 17.92
C PRO A 167 13.14 -2.38 16.65
N PHE A 168 13.48 -3.11 15.59
CA PHE A 168 13.91 -2.50 14.34
C PHE A 168 12.72 -1.83 13.65
N LEU A 169 11.59 -2.53 13.49
CA LEU A 169 10.40 -1.92 12.87
C LEU A 169 9.88 -0.74 13.70
N ARG A 170 9.88 -0.86 15.03
CA ARG A 170 9.55 0.26 15.92
C ARG A 170 10.49 1.45 15.76
N SER A 171 11.77 1.23 15.48
CA SER A 171 12.72 2.34 15.25
C SER A 171 12.39 3.13 13.98
N LEU A 172 11.79 2.50 12.97
CA LEU A 172 11.37 3.15 11.73
C LEU A 172 10.18 4.09 11.92
N GLU A 173 9.42 3.96 13.00
CA GLU A 173 8.34 4.89 13.37
C GLU A 173 8.87 6.28 13.77
N ASN A 174 10.13 6.36 14.18
CA ASN A 174 10.79 7.62 14.46
C ASN A 174 10.94 8.41 13.16
N GLN A 175 10.30 9.58 13.10
CA GLN A 175 10.28 10.43 11.91
C GLN A 175 11.67 10.86 11.44
N ARG A 176 12.65 11.00 12.35
CA ARG A 176 14.03 11.31 11.96
C ARG A 176 14.71 10.15 11.25
N VAL A 177 14.47 8.93 11.71
CA VAL A 177 15.00 7.71 11.07
C VAL A 177 14.33 7.51 9.71
N TYR A 178 13.00 7.62 9.67
CA TYR A 178 12.20 7.53 8.45
C TYR A 178 12.67 8.50 7.37
N LEU A 179 12.72 9.80 7.68
CA LEU A 179 13.17 10.83 6.74
C LEU A 179 14.66 10.69 6.42
N GLY A 180 15.48 10.27 7.39
CA GLY A 180 16.91 10.00 7.18
C GLY A 180 17.16 8.93 6.14
N ILE A 181 16.39 7.82 6.17
CA ILE A 181 16.48 6.76 5.16
C ILE A 181 16.06 7.28 3.78
N ILE A 182 14.97 8.06 3.70
CA ILE A 182 14.49 8.62 2.43
C ILE A 182 15.53 9.55 1.80
N VAL A 183 16.12 10.44 2.60
CA VAL A 183 17.15 11.38 2.13
C VAL A 183 18.44 10.64 1.77
N ALA A 184 18.87 9.67 2.58
CA ALA A 184 20.03 8.83 2.26
C ALA A 184 19.83 8.10 0.93
N HIS A 185 18.64 7.58 0.67
CA HIS A 185 18.27 6.97 -0.59
C HIS A 185 18.44 7.94 -1.78
N TRP A 186 18.13 9.23 -1.65
CA TRP A 186 18.41 10.20 -2.72
C TRP A 186 19.91 10.30 -3.03
N PHE A 187 20.74 10.35 -2.00
CA PHE A 187 22.19 10.40 -2.15
C PHE A 187 22.77 9.11 -2.73
N VAL A 188 22.18 7.94 -2.45
CA VAL A 188 22.59 6.67 -3.08
C VAL A 188 22.37 6.73 -4.58
N PHE A 189 21.20 7.19 -5.06
CA PHE A 189 20.93 7.33 -6.50
C PHE A 189 21.85 8.35 -7.16
N PHE A 190 22.04 9.51 -6.52
CA PHE A 190 22.96 10.53 -7.02
C PHE A 190 24.39 10.00 -7.11
N GLY A 191 24.88 9.40 -6.03
CA GLY A 191 26.24 8.87 -5.94
C GLY A 191 26.49 7.71 -6.90
N ALA A 192 25.48 6.85 -7.14
CA ALA A 192 25.59 5.79 -8.14
C ALA A 192 25.79 6.37 -9.55
N GLY A 193 25.00 7.38 -9.94
CA GLY A 193 25.11 8.01 -11.26
C GLY A 193 26.40 8.82 -11.39
N ALA A 194 26.61 9.78 -10.49
CA ALA A 194 27.78 10.64 -10.52
C ALA A 194 29.09 9.85 -10.37
N GLY A 195 29.12 8.89 -9.44
CA GLY A 195 30.28 8.03 -9.21
C GLY A 195 30.61 7.15 -10.41
N TRP A 196 29.59 6.53 -11.04
CA TRP A 196 29.80 5.75 -12.26
C TRP A 196 30.41 6.61 -13.37
N THR A 197 29.84 7.79 -13.63
CA THR A 197 30.34 8.69 -14.68
C THR A 197 31.80 9.08 -14.43
N LEU A 198 32.16 9.47 -13.21
CA LEU A 198 33.55 9.84 -12.86
C LEU A 198 34.51 8.66 -13.01
N ILE A 199 34.14 7.46 -12.56
CA ILE A 199 34.97 6.25 -12.68
C ILE A 199 35.17 5.86 -14.15
N SER A 200 34.16 6.09 -15.00
CA SER A 200 34.24 5.83 -16.43
C SER A 200 35.01 6.90 -17.23
N GLY A 201 35.58 7.91 -16.56
CA GLY A 201 36.37 8.97 -17.20
C GLY A 201 35.56 10.19 -17.66
N GLY A 202 34.30 10.30 -17.26
CA GLY A 202 33.45 11.45 -17.56
C GLY A 202 33.83 12.69 -16.75
N THR A 203 33.41 13.85 -17.25
CA THR A 203 33.61 15.15 -16.62
C THR A 203 32.69 15.35 -15.40
N GLY A 204 33.02 16.32 -14.55
CA GLY A 204 32.18 16.69 -13.40
C GLY A 204 30.77 17.17 -13.81
N ALA A 205 30.63 17.82 -14.98
CA ALA A 205 29.34 18.26 -15.50
C ALA A 205 28.46 17.08 -15.93
N GLU A 206 29.04 16.09 -16.61
CA GLU A 206 28.35 14.85 -16.99
C GLU A 206 27.96 14.02 -15.75
N ALA A 207 28.84 13.97 -14.74
CA ALA A 207 28.56 13.29 -13.48
C ALA A 207 27.39 13.94 -12.73
N LEU A 208 27.37 15.27 -12.66
CA LEU A 208 26.26 16.01 -12.07
C LEU A 208 24.96 15.74 -12.82
N GLN A 209 24.97 15.85 -14.15
CA GLN A 209 23.80 15.62 -14.98
C GLN A 209 23.24 14.20 -14.78
N PHE A 210 24.09 13.18 -14.90
CA PHE A 210 23.66 11.79 -14.82
C PHE A 210 23.20 11.43 -13.40
N GLY A 211 23.92 11.88 -12.37
CA GLY A 211 23.53 11.72 -10.96
C GLY A 211 22.16 12.33 -10.67
N LEU A 212 21.92 13.57 -11.11
CA LEU A 212 20.60 14.21 -10.97
C LEU A 212 19.52 13.49 -11.78
N GLY A 213 19.83 13.03 -12.99
CA GLY A 213 18.91 12.23 -13.81
C GLY A 213 18.48 10.95 -13.11
N LEU A 214 19.40 10.20 -12.49
CA LEU A 214 19.05 9.01 -11.71
C LEU A 214 18.21 9.33 -10.48
N VAL A 215 18.45 10.47 -9.82
CA VAL A 215 17.59 10.93 -8.71
C VAL A 215 16.18 11.23 -9.23
N VAL A 216 16.03 12.06 -10.26
CA VAL A 216 14.72 12.43 -10.80
C VAL A 216 13.91 11.19 -11.19
N TRP A 217 14.49 10.26 -11.94
CA TRP A 217 13.77 9.08 -12.41
C TRP A 217 13.65 7.97 -11.36
N GLY A 218 14.77 7.56 -10.78
CA GLY A 218 14.85 6.42 -9.86
C GLY A 218 14.23 6.67 -8.48
N VAL A 219 14.20 7.92 -8.04
CA VAL A 219 13.53 8.35 -6.81
C VAL A 219 12.16 8.92 -7.14
N PHE A 220 12.09 10.08 -7.78
CA PHE A 220 10.88 10.90 -7.79
C PHE A 220 9.79 10.38 -8.74
N VAL A 221 10.12 10.18 -10.02
CA VAL A 221 9.18 9.64 -11.02
C VAL A 221 8.65 8.27 -10.58
N ARG A 222 9.56 7.37 -10.20
CA ARG A 222 9.20 6.04 -9.70
C ARG A 222 8.31 6.10 -8.45
N THR A 223 8.60 6.99 -7.50
CA THR A 223 7.77 7.11 -6.28
C THR A 223 6.37 7.62 -6.61
N VAL A 224 6.25 8.65 -7.44
CA VAL A 224 4.95 9.16 -7.91
C VAL A 224 4.15 8.09 -8.65
N PHE A 225 4.81 7.31 -9.52
CA PHE A 225 4.18 6.18 -10.19
C PHE A 225 3.68 5.11 -9.20
N ASN A 226 4.49 4.73 -8.22
CA ASN A 226 4.09 3.78 -7.18
C ASN A 226 2.92 4.29 -6.34
N TRP A 227 2.94 5.57 -5.96
CA TRP A 227 1.86 6.22 -5.24
C TRP A 227 0.55 6.13 -6.00
N HIS A 228 0.51 6.55 -7.26
CA HIS A 228 -0.71 6.49 -8.05
C HIS A 228 -1.23 5.06 -8.25
N ASN A 229 -0.34 4.06 -8.39
CA ASN A 229 -0.80 2.66 -8.41
C ASN A 229 -1.45 2.25 -7.08
N THR A 230 -0.84 2.60 -5.95
CA THR A 230 -1.35 2.25 -4.61
C THR A 230 -2.68 2.97 -4.33
N TRP A 231 -2.74 4.26 -4.62
CA TRP A 231 -3.93 5.09 -4.49
C TRP A 231 -5.05 4.67 -5.42
N ALA A 232 -4.71 4.21 -6.63
CA ALA A 232 -5.67 3.64 -7.55
C ALA A 232 -6.27 2.34 -7.02
N VAL A 233 -5.53 1.51 -6.28
CA VAL A 233 -6.12 0.32 -5.64
C VAL A 233 -7.25 0.73 -4.66
N ASN A 234 -7.03 1.75 -3.83
CA ASN A 234 -8.05 2.23 -2.90
C ASN A 234 -9.27 2.84 -3.60
N SER A 235 -9.08 3.46 -4.76
CA SER A 235 -10.13 4.19 -5.49
C SER A 235 -10.74 3.38 -6.62
N VAL A 236 -9.96 3.09 -7.66
CA VAL A 236 -10.40 2.35 -8.84
C VAL A 236 -10.83 0.93 -8.48
N SER A 237 -10.07 0.21 -7.65
CA SER A 237 -10.44 -1.18 -7.31
C SER A 237 -11.61 -1.29 -6.32
N HIS A 238 -12.18 -0.19 -5.82
CA HIS A 238 -13.46 -0.22 -5.11
C HIS A 238 -14.63 0.36 -5.91
N MET A 239 -14.37 0.90 -7.10
CA MET A 239 -15.40 1.52 -7.94
C MET A 239 -15.62 0.80 -9.27
N TRP A 240 -14.56 0.25 -9.88
CA TRP A 240 -14.61 -0.28 -11.24
C TRP A 240 -13.85 -1.60 -11.41
N GLY A 241 -14.54 -2.57 -12.01
CA GLY A 241 -13.99 -3.88 -12.35
C GLY A 241 -15.03 -4.97 -12.25
N TYR A 242 -14.58 -6.22 -12.12
CA TYR A 242 -15.44 -7.39 -11.94
C TYR A 242 -15.27 -7.98 -10.53
N ARG A 243 -16.17 -8.89 -10.12
CA ARG A 243 -16.05 -9.65 -8.88
C ARG A 243 -15.97 -11.13 -9.18
N ASN A 244 -15.16 -11.83 -8.39
CA ASN A 244 -15.15 -13.30 -8.32
C ASN A 244 -15.92 -13.80 -7.09
N TYR A 245 -16.04 -12.97 -6.06
CA TYR A 245 -16.59 -13.31 -4.76
C TYR A 245 -17.62 -12.26 -4.32
N GLU A 246 -18.64 -12.74 -3.63
CA GLU A 246 -19.52 -11.87 -2.87
C GLU A 246 -18.86 -11.53 -1.53
N THR A 247 -18.74 -10.23 -1.28
CA THR A 247 -18.24 -9.59 -0.06
C THR A 247 -19.25 -8.51 0.33
N ASP A 248 -19.29 -8.13 1.61
CA ASP A 248 -20.22 -7.10 2.10
C ASP A 248 -19.83 -5.67 1.66
N GLU A 249 -18.63 -5.52 1.08
CA GLU A 249 -18.06 -4.29 0.55
C GLU A 249 -18.00 -4.28 -0.99
N HIS A 250 -17.48 -3.21 -1.60
CA HIS A 250 -17.53 -2.95 -3.04
C HIS A 250 -16.21 -3.13 -3.80
N SER A 251 -15.21 -3.79 -3.24
CA SER A 251 -14.00 -4.17 -3.95
C SER A 251 -14.31 -4.90 -5.26
N ARG A 252 -13.42 -4.69 -6.22
CA ARG A 252 -13.46 -5.14 -7.60
C ARG A 252 -12.06 -5.56 -8.02
N ASN A 253 -11.99 -6.62 -8.80
CA ASN A 253 -10.82 -6.96 -9.57
C ASN A 253 -10.73 -6.04 -10.79
N ASN A 254 -9.57 -5.41 -10.99
CA ASN A 254 -9.31 -4.50 -12.09
C ASN A 254 -8.08 -4.94 -12.88
N VAL A 255 -8.24 -5.24 -14.17
CA VAL A 255 -7.17 -5.80 -15.01
C VAL A 255 -6.02 -4.83 -15.20
N VAL A 256 -6.29 -3.53 -15.38
CA VAL A 256 -5.25 -2.52 -15.56
C VAL A 256 -4.37 -2.46 -14.32
N LEU A 257 -4.98 -2.38 -13.14
CA LEU A 257 -4.23 -2.40 -11.87
C LEU A 257 -3.61 -3.75 -11.55
N GLY A 258 -4.20 -4.86 -12.00
CA GLY A 258 -3.58 -6.19 -11.92
C GLY A 258 -2.21 -6.20 -12.60
N LEU A 259 -2.07 -5.46 -13.70
CA LEU A 259 -0.81 -5.32 -14.43
C LEU A 259 0.08 -4.20 -13.87
N THR A 260 -0.43 -2.98 -13.69
CA THR A 260 0.38 -1.82 -13.31
C THR A 260 0.79 -1.82 -11.83
N ALA A 261 -0.07 -2.36 -10.95
CA ALA A 261 0.21 -2.55 -9.53
C ALA A 261 0.69 -3.98 -9.23
N MET A 262 1.13 -4.74 -10.24
CA MET A 262 1.85 -6.01 -10.09
C MET A 262 1.09 -7.08 -9.30
N GLY A 263 -0.24 -7.14 -9.47
CA GLY A 263 -1.13 -8.12 -8.83
C GLY A 263 -2.06 -7.53 -7.76
N GLU A 264 -1.86 -6.29 -7.33
CA GLU A 264 -2.70 -5.65 -6.31
C GLU A 264 -4.08 -5.23 -6.83
N GLY A 265 -4.27 -5.20 -8.15
CA GLY A 265 -5.57 -4.95 -8.77
C GLY A 265 -6.56 -6.11 -8.65
N TRP A 266 -6.14 -7.31 -8.22
CA TRP A 266 -7.06 -8.43 -7.92
C TRP A 266 -7.71 -8.25 -6.54
N HIS A 267 -8.32 -7.08 -6.35
CA HIS A 267 -8.67 -6.57 -5.03
C HIS A 267 -9.89 -7.26 -4.42
N ASN A 268 -10.87 -7.66 -5.23
CA ASN A 268 -12.01 -8.46 -4.73
C ASN A 268 -11.58 -9.85 -4.28
N ASN A 269 -10.61 -10.46 -4.95
CA ASN A 269 -10.03 -11.72 -4.49
C ASN A 269 -9.32 -11.54 -3.15
N HIS A 270 -8.53 -10.48 -3.04
CA HIS A 270 -7.81 -10.12 -1.83
C HIS A 270 -8.75 -9.85 -0.64
N HIS A 271 -9.80 -9.05 -0.81
CA HIS A 271 -10.78 -8.81 0.26
C HIS A 271 -11.54 -10.05 0.68
N ALA A 272 -11.79 -10.98 -0.25
CA ALA A 272 -12.44 -12.25 0.06
C ALA A 272 -11.51 -13.26 0.78
N ASP A 273 -10.20 -13.20 0.54
CA ASP A 273 -9.20 -14.06 1.19
C ASP A 273 -7.93 -13.29 1.59
N PRO A 274 -8.00 -12.39 2.60
CA PRO A 274 -6.94 -11.42 2.85
C PRO A 274 -5.60 -12.03 3.25
N ARG A 275 -5.60 -13.25 3.81
CA ARG A 275 -4.39 -13.94 4.24
C ARG A 275 -3.64 -14.63 3.10
N SER A 276 -4.29 -14.85 1.96
CA SER A 276 -3.65 -15.48 0.80
C SER A 276 -2.48 -14.63 0.32
N ALA A 277 -1.31 -15.25 0.11
CA ALA A 277 -0.18 -14.59 -0.53
C ALA A 277 -0.40 -14.42 -2.05
N ARG A 278 -1.46 -15.01 -2.60
CA ARG A 278 -1.84 -14.99 -4.02
C ARG A 278 -3.16 -14.26 -4.18
N HIS A 279 -3.16 -13.11 -4.83
CA HIS A 279 -4.41 -12.37 -5.09
C HIS A 279 -5.02 -12.77 -6.45
N GLY A 280 -4.23 -13.24 -7.43
CA GLY A 280 -4.78 -13.75 -8.69
C GLY A 280 -5.35 -15.17 -8.56
N HIS A 281 -6.66 -15.34 -8.41
CA HIS A 281 -7.33 -16.64 -8.19
C HIS A 281 -7.77 -17.31 -9.50
N ARG A 282 -7.80 -16.60 -10.64
CA ARG A 282 -8.01 -17.17 -11.97
C ARG A 282 -6.69 -17.36 -12.73
N PRO A 283 -6.61 -18.31 -13.69
CA PRO A 283 -5.36 -18.58 -14.42
C PRO A 283 -4.80 -17.38 -15.20
N TRP A 284 -5.66 -16.48 -15.66
CA TRP A 284 -5.28 -15.29 -16.43
C TRP A 284 -5.01 -14.05 -15.56
N GLU A 285 -5.28 -14.13 -14.25
CA GLU A 285 -5.01 -13.06 -13.30
C GLU A 285 -3.51 -13.04 -12.96
N ILE A 286 -2.75 -12.32 -13.78
CA ILE A 286 -1.29 -12.17 -13.64
C ILE A 286 -0.96 -11.50 -12.30
N ASP A 287 -0.26 -12.22 -11.42
CA ASP A 287 0.10 -11.75 -10.09
C ASP A 287 1.62 -11.83 -9.90
N VAL A 288 2.30 -10.79 -10.40
CA VAL A 288 3.77 -10.68 -10.36
C VAL A 288 4.29 -10.68 -8.93
N THR A 289 3.56 -10.09 -7.99
CA THR A 289 3.91 -10.09 -6.56
C THR A 289 3.91 -11.52 -6.00
N TYR A 290 2.89 -12.32 -6.31
CA TYR A 290 2.87 -13.74 -5.88
C TYR A 290 4.00 -14.55 -6.52
N TRP A 291 4.26 -14.36 -7.82
CA TRP A 291 5.39 -15.02 -8.48
C TRP A 291 6.73 -14.66 -7.84
N THR A 292 6.88 -13.40 -7.41
CA THR A 292 8.06 -12.93 -6.68
C THR A 292 8.18 -13.63 -5.32
N ILE A 293 7.07 -13.77 -4.57
CA ILE A 293 7.05 -14.53 -3.30
C ILE A 293 7.40 -16.00 -3.54
N ARG A 294 6.92 -16.62 -4.63
CA ARG A 294 7.26 -17.99 -5.00
C ARG A 294 8.73 -18.14 -5.36
N LEU A 295 9.32 -17.18 -6.06
CA LEU A 295 10.76 -17.14 -6.33
C LEU A 295 11.56 -17.01 -5.03
N PHE A 296 11.14 -16.17 -4.09
CA PHE A 296 11.72 -16.11 -2.75
C PHE A 296 11.59 -17.45 -2.03
N GLY A 297 10.51 -18.20 -2.23
CA GLY A 297 10.35 -19.57 -1.75
C GLY A 297 11.43 -20.51 -2.25
N VAL A 298 11.71 -20.49 -3.56
CA VAL A 298 12.77 -21.30 -4.18
C VAL A 298 14.16 -20.91 -3.65
N MET A 299 14.39 -19.63 -3.37
CA MET A 299 15.66 -19.13 -2.84
C MET A 299 15.81 -19.30 -1.31
N GLY A 300 14.82 -19.87 -0.62
CA GLY A 300 14.84 -20.00 0.85
C GLY A 300 14.62 -18.70 1.61
N LEU A 301 14.14 -17.65 0.94
CA LEU A 301 13.82 -16.34 1.52
C LEU A 301 12.34 -16.22 1.95
N ALA A 302 11.49 -17.16 1.55
CA ALA A 302 10.10 -17.26 1.98
C ALA A 302 9.71 -18.71 2.28
N TRP A 303 8.89 -18.96 3.30
CA TRP A 303 8.30 -20.28 3.59
C TRP A 303 6.91 -20.13 4.20
N ARG A 304 6.18 -21.25 4.29
CA ARG A 304 4.77 -21.27 4.74
C ARG A 304 3.93 -20.24 3.97
N ILE A 305 4.10 -20.22 2.65
CA ILE A 305 3.35 -19.35 1.75
C ILE A 305 1.89 -19.83 1.77
N THR A 306 0.99 -18.93 2.15
CA THR A 306 -0.44 -19.19 2.30
C THR A 306 -1.09 -19.12 0.92
N GLU A 307 -1.63 -20.24 0.46
CA GLU A 307 -2.39 -20.33 -0.79
C GLU A 307 -3.87 -19.95 -0.56
N PRO A 308 -4.61 -19.62 -1.62
CA PRO A 308 -6.03 -19.33 -1.52
C PRO A 308 -6.81 -20.47 -0.87
N MET A 309 -7.63 -20.12 0.12
CA MET A 309 -8.56 -21.03 0.82
C MET A 309 -9.91 -21.14 0.09
N ILE A 310 -10.22 -20.15 -0.75
CA ILE A 310 -11.46 -20.07 -1.54
C ILE A 310 -11.15 -20.00 -3.04
N SER A 311 -12.08 -20.46 -3.86
CA SER A 311 -11.97 -20.42 -5.32
C SER A 311 -13.19 -19.76 -5.97
N PRO A 312 -13.03 -19.11 -7.14
CA PRO A 312 -14.15 -18.46 -7.81
C PRO A 312 -15.24 -19.52 -8.14
N GLY A 313 -16.48 -19.28 -7.71
CA GLY A 313 -17.59 -20.23 -7.89
C GLY A 313 -17.96 -21.07 -6.65
N GLY A 314 -17.43 -20.75 -5.46
CA GLY A 314 -18.02 -21.20 -4.17
C GLY A 314 -17.49 -22.51 -3.59
N GLY A 315 -16.43 -23.08 -4.16
CA GLY A 315 -15.75 -24.25 -3.58
C GLY A 315 -14.64 -23.86 -2.60
N ALA A 316 -14.64 -24.43 -1.40
CA ALA A 316 -13.46 -24.46 -0.54
C ALA A 316 -12.32 -25.18 -1.30
N VAL A 317 -11.14 -24.57 -1.36
CA VAL A 317 -9.99 -25.20 -2.01
C VAL A 317 -9.47 -26.30 -1.09
N LYS A 318 -9.44 -27.55 -1.58
CA LYS A 318 -8.76 -28.65 -0.87
C LYS A 318 -7.26 -28.34 -0.87
N THR A 319 -6.76 -27.73 0.20
CA THR A 319 -5.32 -27.55 0.38
C THR A 319 -4.71 -28.92 0.69
N LYS A 320 -3.79 -29.40 -0.16
CA LYS A 320 -2.88 -30.48 0.24
C LYS A 320 -1.92 -29.90 1.28
N PRO A 321 -1.66 -30.57 2.41
CA PRO A 321 -0.66 -30.09 3.36
C PRO A 321 0.68 -29.94 2.65
N ALA A 322 1.32 -28.78 2.84
CA ALA A 322 2.66 -28.52 2.34
C ALA A 322 3.62 -29.58 2.90
N GLN A 323 4.35 -30.26 2.00
CA GLN A 323 5.44 -31.17 2.36
C GLN A 323 6.69 -30.38 2.73
#